data_AF-A0A6A3J3X8-F1
#
_entry.id   AF-A0A6A3J3X8-F1
#
_cell.length_a   1.000
_cell.length_b   1.000
_cell.length_c   1.000
_cell.angle_alpha   90.00
_cell.angle_beta   90.00
_cell.angle_gamma   90.00
#
_symmetry.space_group_name_H-M   'P 1'
#
loop_
_entity.id
_entity.type
_entity.pdbx_description
1 polymer ?
#
loop_
_entity_poly.entity_id
_entity_poly.type
_entity_poly.pdbx_seq_one_letter_code
_entity_poly.pdbx_strand_id
1 'polypeptide(L)'
;MALVISANTQEEVNEACDASNGQGCRHLIERDEGQYESYNDFPPEFVPTNDWQDILPNQAVPPVCTYIRVNLATGKKEAKLLQ
;
A
#
# COMPACT_ATOMS: atom_id res chain seq x y z
N MET A 1 34.33 -22.11 -38.81
CA MET A 1 34.14 -20.71 -39.27
C MET A 1 33.64 -19.93 -38.06
N ALA A 2 34.42 -18.96 -37.59
CA ALA A 2 34.09 -18.17 -36.41
C ALA A 2 33.24 -16.96 -36.83
N LEU A 3 32.22 -16.63 -36.02
CA LEU A 3 31.58 -15.32 -36.05
C LEU A 3 31.75 -14.69 -34.67
N VAL A 4 32.54 -13.62 -34.68
CA VAL A 4 32.81 -12.72 -33.56
C VAL A 4 31.67 -11.69 -33.58
N ILE A 5 30.96 -11.51 -32.47
CA ILE A 5 30.13 -10.32 -32.29
C ILE A 5 30.52 -9.70 -30.95
N SER A 6 31.28 -8.61 -31.05
CA SER A 6 31.72 -7.76 -29.95
C SER A 6 30.64 -6.72 -29.63
N ALA A 7 30.63 -6.31 -28.35
CA ALA A 7 29.61 -5.52 -27.68
C ALA A 7 29.44 -4.06 -28.16
N ASN A 8 28.20 -3.55 -28.09
CA ASN A 8 27.79 -2.18 -27.74
C ASN A 8 26.24 -2.19 -27.75
N THR A 9 25.46 -1.84 -26.73
CA THR A 9 25.57 -0.80 -25.70
C THR A 9 24.62 -1.20 -24.57
N GLN A 10 25.03 -1.05 -23.31
CA GLN A 10 24.15 -1.18 -22.13
C GLN A 10 23.27 0.07 -22.01
N GLU A 11 21.99 -0.12 -21.68
CA GLU A 11 21.15 0.73 -20.81
C GLU A 11 19.74 0.09 -20.82
N GLU A 12 19.55 -0.96 -20.01
CA GLU A 12 18.77 -0.90 -18.76
C GLU A 12 17.25 -0.83 -19.00
N VAL A 13 16.68 -1.97 -19.42
CA VAL A 13 15.29 -2.34 -19.12
C VAL A 13 15.35 -3.76 -18.57
N ASN A 14 15.62 -3.87 -17.27
CA ASN A 14 15.58 -5.14 -16.54
C ASN A 14 14.15 -5.41 -16.04
N GLU A 15 13.20 -5.53 -16.99
CA GLU A 15 11.97 -6.27 -16.76
C GLU A 15 12.27 -7.77 -16.85
N ALA A 16 12.71 -8.34 -15.73
CA ALA A 16 12.77 -9.80 -15.58
C ALA A 16 12.44 -10.16 -14.13
N CYS A 17 11.15 -10.35 -13.86
CA CYS A 17 10.73 -11.15 -12.71
C CYS A 17 11.09 -12.62 -12.99
N ASP A 18 12.35 -12.97 -12.75
CA ASP A 18 12.85 -14.33 -12.93
C ASP A 18 12.30 -15.23 -11.82
N ALA A 19 11.14 -15.83 -12.07
CA ALA A 19 10.41 -16.70 -11.15
C ALA A 19 11.04 -18.10 -11.00
N SER A 20 12.37 -18.22 -11.10
CA SER A 20 13.07 -19.51 -11.13
C SER A 20 13.77 -19.89 -9.81
N ASN A 21 13.63 -19.08 -8.74
CA ASN A 21 14.23 -19.45 -7.45
C ASN A 21 13.36 -19.14 -6.24
N GLY A 22 12.07 -19.52 -6.25
CA GLY A 22 11.23 -19.75 -5.06
C GLY A 22 11.10 -18.63 -4.00
N GLN A 23 11.70 -17.48 -4.21
CA GLN A 23 11.69 -16.33 -3.32
C GLN A 23 10.74 -15.33 -3.96
N GLY A 24 9.46 -15.42 -3.57
CA GLY A 24 8.47 -14.43 -3.95
C GLY A 24 8.96 -13.01 -3.66
N CYS A 25 8.53 -12.05 -4.48
CA CYS A 25 8.89 -10.64 -4.35
C CYS A 25 8.69 -10.19 -2.90
N ARG A 26 9.77 -10.16 -2.11
CA ARG A 26 9.77 -9.48 -0.82
C ARG A 26 9.76 -8.01 -1.19
N HIS A 27 8.60 -7.38 -1.04
CA HIS A 27 8.52 -5.93 -0.98
C HIS A 27 9.37 -5.53 0.23
N LEU A 28 10.65 -5.23 -0.02
CA LEU A 28 11.49 -4.54 0.95
C LEU A 28 10.83 -3.17 1.09
N ILE A 29 10.03 -3.00 2.14
CA ILE A 29 9.70 -1.67 2.62
C ILE A 29 11.06 -1.13 3.07
N GLU A 30 11.72 -0.35 2.22
CA GLU A 30 12.83 0.50 2.62
C GLU A 30 12.26 1.42 3.70
N ARG A 31 12.44 1.02 4.96
CA ARG A 31 12.16 1.88 6.10
C ARG A 31 13.23 2.95 6.08
N ASP A 32 12.89 4.08 5.49
CA ASP A 32 13.59 5.33 5.73
C ASP A 32 13.60 5.56 7.25
N GLU A 33 14.77 5.39 7.87
CA GLU A 33 15.00 5.50 9.32
C GLU A 33 15.02 6.98 9.77
N GLY A 34 14.20 7.83 9.15
CA GLY A 34 14.18 9.28 9.33
C GLY A 34 12.89 9.89 9.87
N GLN A 35 11.75 9.18 9.85
CA GLN A 35 10.48 9.79 10.28
C GLN A 35 10.15 9.40 11.73
N TYR A 36 10.47 10.29 12.66
CA TYR A 36 9.85 10.27 13.99
C TYR A 36 8.35 10.54 13.77
N GLU A 37 7.55 9.49 13.61
CA GLU A 37 6.10 9.62 13.68
C GLU A 37 5.81 10.03 15.13
N SER A 38 5.49 11.30 15.34
CA SER A 38 5.05 11.83 16.63
C SER A 38 3.99 10.88 17.18
N TYR A 39 4.05 10.49 18.46
CA TYR A 39 2.99 9.66 19.07
C TYR A 39 1.60 10.34 19.05
N ASN A 40 1.53 11.60 18.56
CA ASN A 40 0.32 12.36 18.27
C ASN A 40 -0.12 12.32 16.78
N ASP A 41 0.61 11.63 15.90
CA ASP A 41 0.33 11.59 14.45
C ASP A 41 -0.64 10.46 14.07
N PHE A 42 -0.90 9.52 14.99
CA PHE A 42 -1.93 8.51 14.79
C PHE A 42 -3.31 9.16 14.92
N PRO A 43 -4.18 9.06 13.89
CA PRO A 43 -5.53 9.56 14.01
C PRO A 43 -6.25 8.87 15.16
N PRO A 44 -7.17 9.57 15.84
CA PRO A 44 -7.98 8.97 16.89
C PRO A 44 -8.76 7.77 16.33
N GLU A 45 -9.08 6.81 17.19
CA GLU A 45 -9.92 5.68 16.80
C GLU A 45 -11.21 6.15 16.13
N PHE A 46 -11.61 5.45 15.06
CA PHE A 46 -12.82 5.78 14.34
C PHE A 46 -14.06 5.56 15.21
N VAL A 47 -14.92 6.57 15.34
CA VAL A 47 -16.18 6.48 16.10
C VAL A 47 -17.33 6.18 15.13
N PRO A 48 -17.87 4.96 15.11
CA PRO A 48 -18.91 4.57 14.17
C PRO A 48 -20.24 5.27 14.48
N THR A 49 -20.93 5.73 13.43
CA THR A 49 -22.30 6.26 13.51
C THR A 49 -23.24 5.47 12.59
N ASN A 50 -24.54 5.74 12.69
CA ASN A 50 -25.53 5.16 11.77
C ASN A 50 -25.39 5.68 10.32
N ASP A 51 -24.81 6.87 10.16
CA ASP A 51 -24.48 7.48 8.87
C ASP A 51 -23.06 7.12 8.41
N TRP A 52 -22.83 7.24 7.10
CA TRP A 52 -21.51 7.05 6.49
C TRP A 52 -20.56 8.18 6.88
N GLN A 53 -19.40 7.82 7.42
CA GLN A 53 -18.34 8.76 7.77
C GLN A 53 -17.02 8.37 7.08
N ASP A 54 -16.25 9.37 6.68
CA ASP A 54 -14.91 9.20 6.12
C ASP A 54 -13.96 8.59 7.16
N ILE A 55 -13.18 7.60 6.72
CA ILE A 55 -12.07 7.02 7.48
C ILE A 55 -10.79 7.77 7.07
N LEU A 56 -10.11 8.35 8.05
CA LEU A 56 -8.84 9.05 7.82
C LEU A 56 -7.71 8.06 7.46
N PRO A 57 -6.66 8.51 6.75
CA PRO A 57 -5.47 7.69 6.52
C PRO A 57 -4.88 7.20 7.84
N ASN A 58 -4.49 5.93 7.90
CA ASN A 58 -3.93 5.28 9.10
C ASN A 58 -4.88 5.24 10.32
N GLN A 59 -6.16 5.57 10.15
CA GLN A 59 -7.13 5.51 11.23
C GLN A 59 -7.55 4.07 11.49
N ALA A 60 -7.48 3.65 12.76
CA ALA A 60 -7.98 2.36 13.18
C ALA A 60 -9.51 2.33 13.10
N VAL A 61 -10.06 1.39 12.34
CA VAL A 61 -11.50 1.13 12.27
C VAL A 61 -11.84 0.03 13.27
N PRO A 62 -12.68 0.30 14.29
CA PRO A 62 -13.01 -0.69 15.29
C PRO A 62 -13.89 -1.79 14.68
N PRO A 63 -13.83 -3.02 15.22
CA PRO A 63 -14.54 -4.19 14.68
C PRO A 63 -16.07 -4.06 14.73
N VAL A 64 -16.59 -3.11 15.49
CA VAL A 64 -18.02 -2.78 15.54
C VAL A 64 -18.53 -2.14 14.23
N CYS A 65 -17.65 -1.57 13.40
CA CYS A 65 -18.02 -1.09 12.07
C CYS A 65 -18.32 -2.27 11.15
N THR A 66 -19.58 -2.54 10.85
CA THR A 66 -19.97 -3.70 10.04
C THR A 66 -20.00 -3.40 8.54
N TYR A 67 -20.10 -2.13 8.16
CA TYR A 67 -20.08 -1.72 6.76
C TYR A 67 -18.92 -0.78 6.48
N ILE A 68 -18.07 -1.17 5.54
CA ILE A 68 -17.00 -0.35 4.98
C ILE A 68 -17.20 -0.29 3.47
N ARG A 69 -17.12 0.90 2.89
CA ARG A 69 -17.16 1.10 1.43
C ARG A 69 -16.08 2.07 0.98
N VAL A 70 -15.89 2.15 -0.32
CA VAL A 70 -15.12 3.22 -0.97
C VAL A 70 -16.10 4.08 -1.75
N ASN A 71 -16.09 5.38 -1.48
CA ASN A 71 -16.82 6.35 -2.26
C ASN A 71 -16.10 6.53 -3.61
N LEU A 72 -16.73 6.12 -4.70
CA LEU A 72 -16.09 6.14 -6.02
C LEU A 72 -15.89 7.56 -6.59
N ALA A 73 -16.64 8.55 -6.09
CA ALA A 73 -16.48 9.94 -6.52
C ALA A 73 -15.25 10.60 -5.88
N THR A 74 -14.95 10.25 -4.63
CA THR A 74 -13.87 10.88 -3.85
C THR A 74 -12.66 9.98 -3.63
N GLY A 75 -12.79 8.67 -3.88
CA GLY A 75 -11.79 7.64 -3.55
C GLY A 75 -11.65 7.37 -2.05
N LYS A 76 -12.45 8.00 -1.20
CA LYS A 76 -12.33 7.88 0.26
C LYS A 76 -12.99 6.61 0.78
N LYS A 77 -12.38 6.02 1.81
CA LYS A 77 -12.99 4.92 2.58
C LYS A 77 -14.00 5.52 3.54
N GLU A 78 -15.18 4.92 3.61
CA GLU A 78 -16.25 5.33 4.53
C GLU A 78 -16.71 4.12 5.34
N ALA A 79 -17.10 4.34 6.59
CA ALA A 79 -17.69 3.30 7.44
C ALA A 79 -18.97 3.76 8.15
N LYS A 80 -19.79 2.79 8.53
CA LYS A 80 -20.99 2.99 9.37
C LYS A 80 -21.23 1.78 10.30
N LEU A 81 -21.97 2.03 11.37
CA LEU A 81 -22.42 1.05 12.36
C LEU A 81 -23.60 0.22 11.81
N LEU A 82 -23.69 -1.06 12.21
CA LEU A 82 -24.90 -1.86 12.04
C LEU A 82 -25.88 -1.51 13.16
N GLN A 83 -27.12 -1.16 12.82
CA GLN A 83 -28.22 -1.13 13.78
C GLN A 83 -28.83 -2.51 13.95
#